data_AF-A0A8J2YYJ3-F1
#
_entry.id   AF-A0A8J2YYJ3-F1
#
_cell.length_a   1.000
_cell.length_b   1.000
_cell.length_c   1.000
_cell.angle_alpha   90.00
_cell.angle_beta   90.00
_cell.angle_gamma   90.00
#
_symmetry.space_group_name_H-M   'P 1'
#
loop_
_entity.id
_entity.type
_entity.pdbx_description
1 polymer ?
#
loop_
_entity_poly.entity_id
_entity_poly.type
_entity_poly.pdbx_seq_one_letter_code
_entity_poly.pdbx_strand_id
1 'polypeptide(L)' 'MTGLATWAAMGGYAIFVWPAYGIAAAALGLVATLSIRRYRMAQRRLAQITGERRGEDR' A
#
# COMPACT_ATOMS: atom_id res chain seq x y z
N MET A 1 18.06 -19.28 22.36
CA MET A 1 17.16 -18.31 21.72
C MET A 1 16.85 -18.77 20.30
N THR A 2 15.99 -19.78 20.13
CA THR A 2 15.73 -20.41 18.82
C THR A 2 14.31 -20.98 18.75
N GLY A 3 13.29 -20.22 19.14
CA GLY A 3 11.89 -20.65 19.04
C GLY A 3 11.26 -20.30 17.69
N LEU A 4 11.47 -19.06 17.22
CA LEU A 4 10.86 -18.52 16.00
C LEU A 4 11.42 -19.17 14.73
N ALA A 5 12.72 -19.45 14.68
CA ALA A 5 13.36 -20.12 13.54
C ALA A 5 12.88 -21.57 13.38
N THR A 6 12.65 -22.30 14.47
CA THR A 6 12.10 -23.67 14.45
C THR A 6 10.61 -23.70 14.08
N TRP A 7 9.84 -22.66 14.45
CA TRP A 7 8.45 -22.49 14.04
C TRP A 7 8.33 -22.16 12.54
N ALA A 8 9.22 -21.29 12.03
CA ALA A 8 9.36 -21.03 10.59
C ALA A 8 9.88 -22.27 9.84
N ALA A 9 10.66 -23.13 10.51
CA ALA A 9 11.21 -24.37 9.99
C ALA A 9 10.46 -25.64 10.50
N MET A 10 9.17 -25.54 10.84
CA MET A 10 8.32 -26.71 11.08
C MET A 10 8.01 -27.39 9.73
N GLY A 11 8.99 -28.15 9.23
CA GLY A 11 8.84 -29.38 8.44
C GLY A 11 8.11 -29.38 7.09
N GLY A 12 7.55 -28.26 6.62
CA GLY A 12 6.90 -28.19 5.30
C GLY A 12 5.61 -27.37 5.22
N TYR A 13 4.97 -27.00 6.34
CA TYR A 13 3.68 -26.29 6.30
C TYR A 13 3.82 -24.77 6.10
N ALA A 14 4.96 -24.19 6.50
CA ALA A 14 5.22 -22.77 6.37
C ALA A 14 5.14 -22.29 4.90
N ILE A 15 5.57 -23.14 3.95
CA ILE A 15 5.52 -22.83 2.52
C ILE A 15 4.08 -22.69 1.99
N PHE A 16 3.07 -23.19 2.71
CA PHE A 16 1.65 -23.01 2.36
C PHE A 16 1.04 -21.75 3.00
N VAL A 17 1.54 -21.35 4.18
CA VAL A 17 1.04 -20.20 4.93
C VAL A 17 1.62 -18.88 4.41
N TRP A 18 2.93 -18.85 4.13
CA TRP A 18 3.62 -17.66 3.63
C TRP A 18 3.07 -17.10 2.31
N PRO A 19 2.69 -17.92 1.31
CA PRO A 19 2.06 -17.42 0.09
C PRO A 19 0.70 -16.76 0.35
N ALA A 20 -0.11 -17.30 1.26
CA ALA A 20 -1.40 -16.71 1.62
C ALA A 20 -1.22 -15.32 2.24
N TYR A 21 -0.27 -15.19 3.18
CA TYR A 21 0.10 -13.88 3.73
C TYR A 21 0.77 -12.97 2.69
N GLY A 22 1.57 -13.53 1.77
CA GLY A 22 2.18 -12.80 0.67
C GLY A 22 1.14 -12.22 -0.29
N ILE A 23 0.12 -12.99 -0.64
CA ILE A 23 -1.01 -12.52 -1.46
C ILE A 23 -1.82 -11.47 -0.71
N ALA A 24 -2.10 -11.67 0.57
CA ALA A 24 -2.82 -10.68 1.37
C ALA A 24 -2.04 -9.35 1.48
N ALA A 25 -0.74 -9.42 1.77
CA ALA A 25 0.16 -8.27 1.81
C ALA A 25 0.27 -7.61 0.44
N ALA A 26 0.34 -8.38 -0.65
CA ALA A 26 0.37 -7.87 -2.01
C ALA A 26 -0.96 -7.17 -2.38
N ALA A 27 -2.11 -7.74 -2.01
CA ALA A 27 -3.41 -7.14 -2.23
C ALA A 27 -3.56 -5.82 -1.47
N LEU A 28 -3.19 -5.80 -0.18
CA LEU A 28 -3.19 -4.59 0.64
C LEU A 28 -2.22 -3.54 0.08
N GLY A 29 -1.01 -3.95 -0.29
CA GLY A 29 -0.01 -3.09 -0.90
C GLY A 29 -0.48 -2.51 -2.24
N LEU A 30 -1.14 -3.33 -3.07
CA LEU A 30 -1.70 -2.89 -4.35
C LEU A 30 -2.81 -1.87 -4.15
N VAL A 31 -3.76 -2.14 -3.24
CA VAL A 31 -4.85 -1.21 -2.92
C VAL A 31 -4.29 0.09 -2.35
N ALA A 32 -3.35 0.02 -1.41
CA ALA A 32 -2.69 1.21 -0.85
C ALA A 32 -1.98 2.01 -1.94
N THR A 33 -1.23 1.34 -2.82
CA THR A 33 -0.51 1.99 -3.93
C THR A 33 -1.47 2.65 -4.92
N LEU A 34 -2.57 1.98 -5.27
CA LEU A 34 -3.61 2.54 -6.13
C LEU A 34 -4.31 3.73 -5.48
N SER A 35 -4.63 3.64 -4.18
CA SER A 35 -5.25 4.72 -3.41
C SER A 35 -4.34 5.96 -3.38
N ILE A 36 -3.05 5.78 -3.08
CA ILE A 36 -2.08 6.87 -3.06
C ILE A 36 -1.92 7.47 -4.46
N ARG A 37 -1.83 6.65 -5.51
CA ARG A 37 -1.74 7.14 -6.90
C ARG A 37 -2.96 7.95 -7.29
N ARG A 38 -4.16 7.47 -6.94
CA ARG A 38 -5.42 8.13 -7.27
C ARG A 38 -5.61 9.42 -6.47
N TYR A 39 -5.21 9.40 -5.20
CA TYR A 39 -5.16 10.58 -4.35
C TYR A 39 -4.22 11.65 -4.91
N ARG A 40 -3.01 11.27 -5.36
CA ARG A 40 -2.07 12.21 -6.01
C ARG A 40 -2.62 12.78 -7.32
N MET A 41 -3.32 11.98 -8.13
CA MET A 41 -3.97 12.49 -9.34
C MET A 41 -5.12 13.46 -9.02
N ALA A 42 -5.93 13.16 -8.01
CA ALA A 42 -7.01 14.05 -7.56
C ALA A 42 -6.48 15.36 -6.98
N GLN A 43 -5.44 15.29 -6.15
CA GLN A 43 -4.72 16.44 -5.60
C GLN A 43 -4.16 17.35 -6.71
N ARG A 44 -3.59 16.78 -7.78
CA ARG A 44 -3.12 17.58 -8.93
C ARG A 44 -4.24 18.35 -9.63
N ARG A 45 -5.43 17.75 -9.75
CA ARG A 45 -6.60 18.43 -10.34
C ARG A 45 -7.13 19.53 -9.43
N LEU A 46 -7.15 19.30 -8.12
CA LEU A 46 -7.55 20.31 -7.14
C LEU A 46 -6.55 21.47 -7.09
N ALA A 47 -5.25 21.21 -7.18
CA ALA A 47 -4.22 22.25 -7.21
C ALA A 47 -4.37 23.20 -8.42
N GLN A 48 -4.82 22.68 -9.57
CA GLN A 48 -5.10 23.53 -10.74
C GLN A 48 -6.29 24.45 -10.49
N ILE A 49 -7.38 23.93 -9.94
CA ILE A 49 -8.62 24.69 -9.69
C ILE A 49 -8.46 25.69 -8.54
N THR A 50 -7.74 25.32 -7.47
CA THR A 50 -7.48 26.22 -6.33
C THR A 50 -6.41 27.27 -6.64
N GLY A 51 -5.46 26.97 -7.54
CA GLY A 51 -4.44 27.92 -7.98
C GLY A 51 -5.03 29.13 -8.73
N GLU A 52 -6.06 28.93 -9.54
CA GLU A 52 -6.73 30.00 -10.29
C GLU A 52 -7.55 30.93 -9.38
N ARG A 53 -8.17 30.42 -8.32
CA ARG A 53 -9.03 31.22 -7.42
C ARG A 53 -8.28 32.16 -6.47
N ARG A 54 -6.96 32.00 -6.31
CA ARG A 54 -6.16 32.90 -5.47
C ARG A 54 -5.55 34.07 -6.25
N GLY A 55 -5.66 34.07 -7.58
CA GLY A 55 -5.16 35.12 -8.46
C GLY A 55 -6.15 36.26 -8.74
N GLU A 56 -7.45 36.02 -8.62
CA GLU A 56 -8.52 36.96 -9.03
C GLU A 56 -8.97 37.93 -7.90
N ASP A 57 -8.26 37.96 -6.78
CA ASP A 57 -8.62 38.76 -5.58
C ASP A 57 -7.53 39.80 -5.23
N ARG A 58 -6.78 40.28 -6.24
CA ARG A 58 -5.81 41.39 -6.13
C ARG A 58 -5.96 42.37 -7.27
#